data_AF-R7NGV7-F1
#
_entry.id   AF-R7NGV7-F1
#
_cell.length_a   1.000
_cell.length_b   1.000
_cell.length_c   1.000
_cell.angle_alpha   90.00
_cell.angle_beta   90.00
_cell.angle_gamma   90.00
#
_symmetry.space_group_name_H-M   'P 1'
#
loop_
_entity.id
_entity.type
_entity.pdbx_description
1 polymer ?
#
loop_
_entity_poly.entity_id
_entity_poly.type
_entity_poly.pdbx_seq_one_letter_code
_entity_poly.pdbx_strand_id
1 'polypeptide(L)' 'MLKEYRKKKNISQEELERLTNIDRKTIFRIENDLNVPLLDTFAKMVIALELNDQEIAMEVKKIIQKNKNTSR' A
#
# COMPACT_ATOMS: atom_id res chain seq x y z
N MET A 1 -0.18 4.34 -4.30
CA MET A 1 0.41 3.00 -4.17
C MET A 1 -0.65 1.88 -4.14
N LEU A 2 -1.42 1.70 -3.06
CA LEU A 2 -2.22 0.47 -2.86
C LEU A 2 -3.74 0.60 -3.09
N LYS A 3 -4.20 1.79 -3.49
CA LYS A 3 -5.63 2.13 -3.63
C LYS A 3 -6.36 1.27 -4.66
N GLU A 4 -5.68 0.91 -5.75
CA GLU A 4 -6.27 0.12 -6.83
C GLU A 4 -6.57 -1.31 -6.38
N TYR A 5 -5.67 -1.93 -5.62
CA TYR A 5 -5.87 -3.26 -5.05
C TYR A 5 -7.01 -3.27 -4.03
N ARG A 6 -7.11 -2.25 -3.19
CA ARG A 6 -8.24 -2.10 -2.26
C ARG A 6 -9.58 -2.02 -3.00
N LYS A 7 -9.64 -1.23 -4.08
CA LYS A 7 -10.84 -1.12 -4.93
C LYS A 7 -11.17 -2.43 -5.65
N LYS A 8 -10.17 -3.17 -6.13
CA LYS A 8 -10.33 -4.49 -6.76
C LYS A 8 -10.98 -5.50 -5.79
N LYS A 9 -10.62 -5.42 -4.50
CA LYS A 9 -11.25 -6.18 -3.42
C LYS A 9 -12.60 -5.62 -2.93
N ASN A 10 -13.02 -4.46 -3.42
CA ASN A 10 -14.26 -3.80 -3.03
C ASN A 10 -14.42 -3.55 -1.52
N ILE A 11 -13.31 -3.28 -0.82
CA ILE A 11 -13.32 -2.96 0.62
C ILE A 11 -13.11 -1.46 0.86
N SER A 12 -13.65 -0.92 1.94
CA SER A 12 -13.44 0.49 2.33
C SER A 12 -12.08 0.68 3.02
N GLN A 13 -11.67 1.93 3.25
CA GLN A 13 -10.46 2.21 4.04
C GLN A 13 -10.63 1.83 5.51
N GLU A 14 -11.85 1.94 6.05
CA GLU A 14 -12.20 1.52 7.41
C GLU A 14 -12.16 0.00 7.54
N GLU A 15 -12.57 -0.72 6.51
CA GLU A 15 -12.49 -2.18 6.49
C GLU A 15 -11.03 -2.64 6.40
N LEU A 16 -10.22 -1.98 5.58
CA LEU A 16 -8.79 -2.26 5.52
C LEU A 16 -8.08 -1.95 6.85
N GLU A 17 -8.51 -0.92 7.58
CA GLU A 17 -8.03 -0.61 8.93
C GLU A 17 -8.32 -1.78 9.89
N ARG A 18 -9.55 -2.30 9.88
CA ARG A 18 -9.90 -3.47 10.72
C ARG A 18 -9.08 -4.70 10.39
N LEU A 19 -8.83 -4.95 9.10
CA LEU A 19 -8.07 -6.13 8.65
C LEU A 19 -6.58 -6.04 8.98
N THR A 20 -6.01 -4.84 8.97
CA THR A 20 -4.56 -4.63 9.12
C THR A 20 -4.14 -4.08 10.48
N ASN A 21 -5.10 -3.59 11.27
CA ASN A 21 -4.89 -2.79 12.46
C ASN A 21 -4.02 -1.54 12.20
N ILE A 22 -4.10 -1.00 10.97
CA ILE A 22 -3.43 0.24 10.57
C ILE A 22 -4.47 1.35 10.54
N ASP A 23 -4.21 2.43 11.26
CA ASP A 23 -5.11 3.59 11.30
C ASP A 23 -5.53 4.07 9.90
N ARG A 24 -6.82 4.37 9.72
CA ARG A 24 -7.38 4.82 8.43
C ARG A 24 -6.64 6.01 7.83
N LYS A 25 -6.16 6.96 8.65
CA LYS A 25 -5.38 8.12 8.15
C LYS A 25 -4.03 7.65 7.61
N THR A 26 -3.40 6.66 8.26
CA THR A 26 -2.15 6.07 7.78
C THR A 26 -2.37 5.36 6.45
N ILE A 27 -3.42 4.56 6.32
CA ILE A 27 -3.84 3.94 5.04
C ILE A 27 -4.06 5.02 3.98
N PHE A 28 -4.80 6.08 4.29
CA PHE A 28 -5.03 7.19 3.37
C PHE A 28 -3.72 7.83 2.90
N ARG A 29 -2.77 8.08 3.82
CA ARG A 29 -1.47 8.66 3.48
C ARG A 29 -0.66 7.73 2.56
N ILE A 30 -0.66 6.43 2.83
CA ILE A 30 0.00 5.43 1.98
C ILE A 30 -0.66 5.35 0.60
N GLU A 31 -1.99 5.35 0.53
CA GLU A 31 -2.72 5.28 -0.72
C GLU A 31 -2.45 6.48 -1.64
N ASN A 32 -2.29 7.67 -1.06
CA ASN A 32 -2.00 8.92 -1.77
C ASN A 32 -0.49 9.22 -1.87
N ASP A 33 0.37 8.24 -1.59
CA ASP A 33 1.83 8.36 -1.63
C ASP A 33 2.42 9.49 -0.76
N LEU A 34 1.68 9.94 0.27
CA LEU A 34 2.13 10.93 1.25
C LEU A 34 3.04 10.31 2.32
N ASN A 35 3.11 8.99 2.36
CA ASN A 35 3.97 8.23 3.23
C ASN A 35 4.36 6.90 2.56
N VAL A 36 5.64 6.54 2.67
CA VAL A 36 6.10 5.20 2.28
C VAL A 36 5.98 4.31 3.52
N PRO A 37 5.19 3.21 3.47
CA PRO A 37 5.04 2.32 4.62
C PRO A 37 6.35 1.62 4.97
N LEU A 38 6.55 1.33 6.25
CA LEU A 38 7.58 0.39 6.69
C LEU A 38 7.25 -1.02 6.19
N LEU A 39 8.27 -1.90 6.15
CA LEU A 39 8.12 -3.26 5.66
C LEU A 39 6.98 -4.02 6.36
N ASP A 40 6.86 -3.91 7.69
CA ASP A 40 5.78 -4.55 8.46
C ASP A 40 4.38 -4.04 8.05
N THR A 41 4.22 -2.71 7.92
CA THR A 41 2.98 -2.08 7.47
C THR A 41 2.62 -2.53 6.05
N PHE A 42 3.62 -2.57 5.16
CA PHE A 42 3.44 -3.04 3.79
C PHE A 42 3.03 -4.52 3.75
N ALA A 43 3.69 -5.38 4.53
CA ALA A 43 3.37 -6.82 4.61
C ALA A 43 1.93 -7.05 5.09
N LYS A 44 1.48 -6.33 6.14
CA LYS A 44 0.09 -6.38 6.61
C LYS A 44 -0.90 -6.01 5.51
N MET A 45 -0.62 -4.94 4.76
CA MET A 45 -1.48 -4.52 3.64
C MET A 45 -1.48 -5.53 2.51
N VAL A 46 -0.32 -6.10 2.14
CA VAL A 46 -0.19 -7.13 1.11
C VAL A 46 -1.04 -8.36 1.44
N ILE A 47 -0.97 -8.83 2.69
CA ILE A 47 -1.74 -9.98 3.16
C ILE A 47 -3.23 -9.66 3.16
N ALA A 48 -3.65 -8.53 3.74
CA ALA A 48 -5.06 -8.16 3.81
C ALA A 48 -5.71 -7.95 2.43
N LEU A 49 -4.93 -7.40 1.49
CA LEU A 49 -5.36 -7.14 0.12
C LEU A 49 -5.17 -8.36 -0.80
N GLU A 50 -4.59 -9.47 -0.30
CA GLU A 50 -4.26 -10.69 -1.06
C GLU A 50 -3.51 -10.40 -2.36
N LEU A 51 -2.47 -9.56 -2.28
CA LEU A 51 -1.61 -9.31 -3.44
C LEU A 51 -0.81 -10.57 -3.78
N ASN A 52 -0.66 -10.83 -5.07
CA ASN A 52 0.25 -11.86 -5.55
C ASN A 52 1.69 -11.34 -5.73
N ASP A 53 2.64 -12.26 -5.91
CA ASP A 53 4.07 -11.94 -6.05
C ASP A 53 4.37 -10.94 -7.18
N GLN A 54 3.62 -10.99 -8.28
CA GLN A 54 3.80 -10.07 -9.41
C GLN A 54 3.34 -8.65 -9.04
N GLU A 55 2.19 -8.52 -8.38
CA GLU A 55 1.64 -7.26 -7.90
C GLU A 55 2.58 -6.61 -6.87
N ILE A 56 3.12 -7.41 -5.94
CA ILE A 56 4.12 -6.98 -4.96
C ILE A 56 5.37 -6.46 -5.66
N ALA A 57 5.94 -7.23 -6.60
CA ALA A 57 7.15 -6.84 -7.31
C ALA A 57 6.94 -5.55 -8.14
N MET A 58 5.77 -5.38 -8.76
CA MET A 58 5.41 -4.16 -9.46
C MET A 58 5.38 -2.95 -8.52
N GLU A 59 4.78 -3.11 -7.34
CA GLU A 59 4.66 -2.02 -6.38
C GLU A 59 6.02 -1.59 -5.81
N VAL A 60 6.88 -2.56 -5.47
CA VAL A 60 8.25 -2.29 -5.02
C VAL A 60 9.06 -1.57 -6.10
N LYS A 61 8.94 -1.99 -7.37
CA LYS A 61 9.60 -1.30 -8.50
C LYS A 61 9.15 0.15 -8.64
N LYS A 62 7.85 0.44 -8.48
CA LYS A 62 7.32 1.81 -8.53
C LYS A 62 7.92 2.70 -7.43
N ILE A 63 8.05 2.20 -6.20
CA ILE A 63 8.67 2.94 -5.09
C ILE A 63 10.12 3.30 -5.42
N ILE A 64 10.90 2.34 -5.90
CA ILE A 64 12.32 2.54 -6.23
C ILE A 64 12.48 3.60 -7.34
N GLN A 65 11.64 3.56 -8.38
CA GLN A 65 11.68 4.53 -9.47
C GLN A 65 11.33 5.95 -9.01
N LYS A 66 10.33 6.08 -8.12
CA LYS A 66 9.93 7.38 -7.56
C LYS A 66 11.06 8.00 -6.72
N ASN A 67 11.75 7.20 -5.92
CA ASN A 67 12.89 7.68 -5.13
C ASN A 67 14.03 8.18 -6.03
N LYS A 68 14.33 7.50 -7.14
CA LYS A 68 15.35 7.94 -8.11
C LYS A 68 15.03 9.30 -8.75
N ASN A 69 13.76 9.62 -8.94
CA ASN A 69 13.32 10.88 -9.55
C ASN A 69 13.30 12.05 -8.56
N THR A 70 13.30 11.77 -7.25
CA THR A 70 13.26 12.82 -6.20
C THR A 70 14.68 13.24 -5.76
N SER A 71 15.70 12.46 -6.13
CA SER A 71 17.12 12.76 -5.87
C SER A 71 17.84 13.43 -7.06
N ARG A 72 17.09 14.08 -7.97
CA ARG A 72 17.63 14.85 -9.09
C ARG A 72 17.23 16.31 -8.98
#